data_AF-A0A015KTI4-F1
#
_entry.id   AF-A0A015KTI4-F1
#
_cell.length_a   1.000
_cell.length_b   1.000
_cell.length_c   1.000
_cell.angle_alpha   90.00
_cell.angle_beta   90.00
_cell.angle_gamma   90.00
#
_symmetry.space_group_name_H-M   'P 1'
#
loop_
_entity.id
_entity.type
_entity.pdbx_description
1 polymer ?
#
loop_
_entity_poly.entity_id
_entity_poly.type
_entity_poly.pdbx_seq_one_letter_code
_entity_poly.pdbx_strand_id
1 'polypeptide(L)'
;MSETHNLRYADYWRLPYENWNEDSWMNYLQKNYPDVSPRLARTYFVAELKVLINNLKPDSREHEKACTLKSRIKVSFTRSV
;
A
#
# COMPACT_ATOMS: atom_id res chain seq x y z
N MET A 1 -18.10 -16.34 4.18
CA MET A 1 -17.76 -15.24 5.11
C MET A 1 -17.09 -14.17 4.29
N SER A 2 -17.76 -13.05 4.04
CA SER A 2 -17.18 -11.94 3.30
C SER A 2 -16.28 -11.19 4.28
N GLU A 3 -15.01 -11.58 4.35
CA GLU A 3 -13.99 -10.88 5.14
C GLU A 3 -13.92 -9.45 4.57
N THR A 4 -14.56 -8.50 5.24
CA THR A 4 -14.37 -7.08 5.00
C THR A 4 -12.91 -6.81 5.30
N HIS A 5 -12.10 -6.78 4.25
CA HIS A 5 -10.66 -6.61 4.35
C HIS A 5 -10.44 -5.21 4.93
N ASN A 6 -10.17 -5.13 6.23
CA ASN A 6 -9.79 -3.89 6.90
C ASN A 6 -8.29 -3.65 6.69
N LEU A 7 -7.90 -2.39 6.59
CA LEU A 7 -6.48 -2.00 6.52
C LEU A 7 -5.80 -2.44 7.82
N ARG A 8 -4.85 -3.37 7.74
CA ARG A 8 -4.08 -3.83 8.90
C ARG A 8 -3.14 -2.75 9.42
N TYR A 9 -2.73 -1.82 8.56
CA TYR A 9 -1.80 -0.76 8.89
C TYR A 9 -2.46 0.61 8.67
N ALA A 10 -3.69 0.76 9.18
CA ALA A 10 -4.52 1.94 8.99
C ALA A 10 -3.82 3.26 9.39
N ASP A 11 -2.94 3.24 10.39
CA ASP A 11 -2.22 4.43 10.86
C ASP A 11 -1.33 5.05 9.78
N TYR A 12 -0.73 4.24 8.91
CA TYR A 12 0.02 4.75 7.77
C TYR A 12 -0.88 5.48 6.76
N TRP A 13 -2.07 4.93 6.50
CA TRP A 13 -3.00 5.48 5.52
C TRP A 13 -3.75 6.73 6.00
N ARG A 14 -3.64 7.08 7.29
CA ARG A 14 -4.11 8.37 7.83
C ARG A 14 -3.21 9.54 7.43
N LEU A 15 -2.00 9.28 6.95
CA LEU A 15 -1.13 10.31 6.41
C LEU A 15 -1.74 10.95 5.15
N PRO A 16 -1.46 12.22 4.86
CA PRO A 16 -1.82 12.84 3.59
C PRO A 16 -1.32 12.00 2.41
N TYR A 17 -2.13 11.86 1.35
CA TYR A 17 -1.85 10.96 0.24
C TYR A 17 -0.58 11.32 -0.54
N GLU A 18 -0.12 12.57 -0.44
CA GLU A 18 1.15 13.04 -0.96
C GLU A 18 2.33 12.24 -0.38
N ASN A 19 2.22 11.84 0.88
CA ASN A 19 3.23 11.08 1.60
C ASN A 19 3.19 9.58 1.31
N TRP A 20 2.17 9.08 0.61
CA TRP A 20 2.08 7.67 0.26
C TRP A 20 3.09 7.33 -0.85
N ASN A 21 4.08 6.51 -0.52
CA ASN A 21 5.01 5.91 -1.49
C ASN A 21 5.61 4.61 -0.92
N GLU A 22 6.39 3.90 -1.73
CA GLU A 22 7.00 2.63 -1.31
C GLU A 22 8.05 2.87 -0.20
N ASP A 23 8.88 3.91 -0.30
CA ASP A 23 9.93 4.18 0.69
C ASP A 23 9.35 4.57 2.06
N SER A 24 8.34 5.45 2.10
CA SER A 24 7.68 5.84 3.34
C SER A 24 6.93 4.68 3.98
N TRP A 25 6.35 3.78 3.18
CA TRP A 25 5.75 2.53 3.65
C TRP A 25 6.79 1.60 4.28
N MET A 26 7.91 1.39 3.60
CA MET A 26 8.99 0.53 4.08
C MET A 26 9.58 1.07 5.37
N ASN A 27 9.81 2.38 5.45
CA ASN A 27 10.28 3.05 6.66
C ASN A 27 9.26 2.92 7.81
N TYR A 28 7.97 3.09 7.53
CA TYR A 28 6.91 2.90 8.52
C TYR A 28 6.90 1.47 9.07
N LEU A 29 6.96 0.46 8.19
CA LEU A 29 6.94 -0.93 8.63
C LEU A 29 8.20 -1.32 9.39
N GLN A 30 9.38 -0.93 8.92
CA GLN A 30 10.64 -1.24 9.63
C GLN A 30 10.70 -0.59 11.01
N LYS A 31 10.18 0.64 11.15
CA LYS A 31 10.17 1.36 12.42
C LYS A 31 9.20 0.75 13.44
N ASN A 32 8.01 0.33 13.00
CA ASN A 32 6.95 -0.12 13.91
C ASN A 32 6.88 -1.66 14.03
N TYR A 33 7.43 -2.39 13.07
CA TYR A 33 7.40 -3.85 12.96
C TYR A 33 8.76 -4.37 12.46
N PRO A 34 9.81 -4.31 13.29
CA PRO A 34 11.19 -4.63 12.88
C PRO A 34 11.36 -6.08 12.38
N ASP A 35 10.48 -6.99 12.79
CA ASP A 35 10.49 -8.40 12.36
C ASP A 35 9.97 -8.60 10.91
N VAL A 36 9.34 -7.58 10.33
CA VAL A 36 8.80 -7.67 8.96
C VAL A 36 9.93 -7.49 7.95
N SER A 37 10.26 -8.57 7.25
CA SER A 37 11.25 -8.50 6.18
C SER A 37 10.82 -7.54 5.05
N PRO A 38 11.77 -6.93 4.32
CA PRO A 38 11.47 -6.04 3.20
C PRO A 38 10.54 -6.66 2.13
N ARG A 39 10.72 -7.96 1.87
CA ARG A 39 9.87 -8.70 0.91
C ARG A 39 8.42 -8.82 1.40
N LEU A 40 8.23 -9.08 2.70
CA LEU A 40 6.90 -9.12 3.30
C LEU A 40 6.27 -7.74 3.36
N ALA A 41 7.04 -6.72 3.70
CA ALA A 41 6.59 -5.33 3.69
C ALA A 41 6.02 -4.92 2.32
N ARG A 42 6.71 -5.26 1.23
CA ARG A 42 6.22 -5.04 -0.13
C ARG A 42 4.93 -5.81 -0.44
N THR A 43 4.84 -7.06 0.03
CA THR A 43 3.64 -7.90 -0.14
C THR A 43 2.44 -7.28 0.58
N TYR A 44 2.63 -6.81 1.81
CA TYR A 44 1.60 -6.11 2.58
C TYR A 44 1.20 -4.79 1.91
N PHE A 45 2.14 -4.05 1.34
CA PHE A 45 1.84 -2.82 0.63
C PHE A 45 0.83 -3.05 -0.52
N VAL A 46 1.08 -4.07 -1.34
CA VAL A 46 0.19 -4.41 -2.46
C VAL A 46 -1.18 -4.87 -1.96
N ALA A 47 -1.23 -5.64 -0.88
CA ALA A 47 -2.48 -6.10 -0.28
C ALA A 47 -3.29 -4.92 0.26
N GLU A 48 -2.68 -4.03 1.04
CA GLU A 48 -3.30 -2.85 1.61
C GLU A 48 -3.77 -1.87 0.51
N LEU A 49 -3.00 -1.66 -0.55
CA LEU A 49 -3.43 -0.84 -1.69
C LEU A 49 -4.69 -1.39 -2.36
N LYS A 50 -4.86 -2.71 -2.46
CA LYS A 50 -6.11 -3.29 -3.01
C LYS A 50 -7.31 -2.97 -2.14
N VAL A 51 -7.14 -3.10 -0.82
CA VAL A 51 -8.17 -2.78 0.16
C VAL A 51 -8.51 -1.30 0.12
N LEU A 52 -7.49 -0.44 0.11
CA LEU A 52 -7.63 1.00 0.07
C LEU A 52 -8.39 1.46 -1.18
N ILE A 53 -8.01 0.97 -2.36
CA ILE A 53 -8.70 1.27 -3.62
C ILE A 53 -10.18 0.90 -3.57
N ASN A 54 -10.52 -0.25 -2.99
CA ASN A 54 -11.92 -0.70 -2.91
C ASN A 54 -12.78 0.13 -1.94
N ASN A 55 -12.14 0.78 -0.95
CA ASN A 55 -12.83 1.54 0.09
C ASN A 55 -12.82 3.06 -0.13
N LEU A 56 -11.89 3.58 -0.93
CA LEU A 56 -11.83 5.00 -1.27
C LEU A 56 -12.92 5.38 -2.26
N LYS A 57 -13.34 6.65 -2.21
CA LYS A 57 -14.26 7.20 -3.21
C LYS A 57 -13.61 7.11 -4.60
N PRO A 58 -14.29 6.53 -5.61
CA PRO A 58 -13.81 6.56 -6.99
C PRO A 58 -13.50 7.98 -7.44
N ASP A 59 -12.48 8.12 -8.29
CA ASP A 59 -12.02 9.39 -8.88
C ASP A 59 -11.59 10.46 -7.85
N SER A 60 -11.36 10.07 -6.59
CA SER A 60 -10.65 10.91 -5.62
C SER A 60 -9.13 10.90 -5.86
N ARG A 61 -8.43 11.94 -5.40
CA ARG A 61 -6.97 12.03 -5.52
C ARG A 61 -6.28 10.88 -4.80
N GLU A 62 -6.82 10.47 -3.66
CA GLU A 62 -6.38 9.32 -2.88
C GLU A 62 -6.54 8.02 -3.68
N HIS A 63 -7.69 7.84 -4.35
CA HIS A 63 -7.97 6.66 -5.16
C HIS A 63 -7.03 6.59 -6.37
N GLU A 64 -6.84 7.70 -7.09
CA GLU A 64 -5.89 7.80 -8.21
C GLU A 64 -4.44 7.53 -7.77
N LYS A 65 -4.04 8.08 -6.62
CA LYS A 65 -2.72 7.84 -6.02
C LYS A 65 -2.53 6.36 -5.69
N ALA A 66 -3.50 5.72 -5.03
CA ALA A 66 -3.43 4.32 -4.68
C ALA A 66 -3.37 3.41 -5.93
N CYS A 67 -4.18 3.70 -6.95
CA CYS A 67 -4.11 3.02 -8.24
C CYS A 67 -2.74 3.17 -8.91
N THR A 68 -2.19 4.38 -8.91
CA THR A 68 -0.86 4.66 -9.49
C THR A 68 0.24 3.87 -8.78
N LEU A 69 0.25 3.86 -7.45
CA LEU A 69 1.22 3.11 -6.65
C LEU A 69 1.15 1.60 -6.96
N LYS A 70 -0.07 1.03 -7.00
CA LYS A 70 -0.28 -0.39 -7.32
C LYS A 70 0.21 -0.74 -8.73
N SER A 71 -0.02 0.12 -9.71
CA SER A 71 0.43 -0.08 -11.09
C SER A 71 1.96 -0.03 -11.22
N ARG A 72 2.63 0.90 -10.52
CA ARG A 72 4.11 0.98 -10.51
C ARG A 72 4.76 -0.29 -9.97
N ILE A 73 4.19 -0.87 -8.92
CA ILE A 73 4.70 -2.12 -8.34
C ILE A 73 4.56 -3.28 -9.34
N LYS A 74 3.42 -3.39 -10.04
CA LYS A 74 3.24 -4.41 -11.09
C LYS A 74 4.27 -4.28 -12.21
N VAL A 75 4.56 -3.07 -12.68
CA VAL A 75 5.54 -2.82 -13.75
C VAL A 75 6.96 -3.20 -13.32
N SER A 76 7.32 -2.97 -12.06
CA SER A 76 8.64 -3.37 -11.53
C SER A 76 8.83 -4.90 -11.51
N PHE A 77 7.75 -5.66 -11.36
CA PHE A 77 7.79 -7.12 -11.37
C PHE A 77 8.00 -7.67 -12.80
N THR A 78 7.43 -7.00 -13.81
CA THR A 78 7.52 -7.44 -15.22
C THR A 78 8.85 -7.08 -15.91
N ARG A 79 9.66 -6.17 -15.35
CA ARG A 79 10.94 -5.74 -15.93
C ARG A 79 12.15 -6.55 -15.47
N SER A 80 11.93 -7.60 -14.66
CA SER A 80 12.99 -8.47 -14.12
C SER A 80 13.18 -9.76 -14.93
N VAL A 81 13.01 -9.70 -16.26
CA VAL A 81 13.22 -10.84 -17.19
C VAL A 81 14.32 -10.49 -18.19
#